data_AF-A0A1Y5G633-F1
#
_entry.id   AF-A0A1Y5G633-F1
#
_cell.length_a   1.000
_cell.length_b   1.000
_cell.length_c   1.000
_cell.angle_alpha   90.00
_cell.angle_beta   90.00
_cell.angle_gamma   90.00
#
_symmetry.space_group_name_H-M   'P 1'
#
loop_
_entity.id
_entity.type
_entity.pdbx_description
1 polymer ?
#
loop_
_entity_poly.entity_id
_entity_poly.type
_entity_poly.pdbx_seq_one_letter_code
_entity_poly.pdbx_strand_id
1 'polypeptide(L)'
;MTATNHCNQSDLVANKNLIHFNNAGASLMPKTVLQAQIEHLTLEASIGGYEAANEKSAQIDAVYHSVATLINCKSEEIALVENATI
;
A
#
# COMPACT_ATOMS: atom_id res chain seq x y z
N MET A 1 -16.33 -4.82 -13.86
CA MET A 1 -15.37 -5.36 -12.86
C MET A 1 -15.59 -4.63 -11.56
N THR A 2 -16.39 -5.20 -10.66
CA THR A 2 -16.56 -4.69 -9.30
C THR A 2 -15.30 -5.02 -8.50
N ALA A 3 -14.49 -4.01 -8.19
CA ALA A 3 -13.44 -4.15 -7.19
C ALA A 3 -14.13 -4.37 -5.83
N THR A 4 -14.16 -5.60 -5.36
CA THR A 4 -14.66 -5.94 -4.02
C THR A 4 -13.61 -5.50 -2.98
N ASN A 5 -13.40 -4.20 -2.82
CA ASN A 5 -12.45 -3.60 -1.86
C ASN A 5 -13.01 -3.60 -0.43
N HIS A 6 -13.46 -4.76 0.06
CA HIS A 6 -13.76 -4.95 1.47
C HIS A 6 -12.61 -5.75 2.06
N CYS A 7 -11.75 -5.10 2.86
CA CYS A 7 -10.75 -5.82 3.64
C CYS A 7 -11.49 -6.63 4.71
N ASN A 8 -11.60 -7.93 4.48
CA ASN A 8 -12.23 -8.87 5.41
C ASN A 8 -11.20 -9.36 6.43
N GLN A 9 -11.65 -9.94 7.54
CA GLN A 9 -10.75 -10.50 8.54
C GLN A 9 -9.82 -11.60 7.97
N SER A 10 -10.26 -12.30 6.91
CA SER A 10 -9.44 -13.26 6.16
C SER A 10 -8.22 -12.63 5.48
N ASP A 11 -8.26 -11.34 5.22
CA ASP A 11 -7.26 -10.62 4.44
C ASP A 11 -6.14 -10.07 5.33
N LEU A 12 -6.27 -10.17 6.65
CA LEU A 12 -5.26 -9.77 7.62
C LEU A 12 -4.35 -10.94 8.00
N VAL A 13 -3.08 -10.66 8.29
CA VAL A 13 -2.17 -11.61 8.96
C VAL A 13 -2.34 -11.64 10.47
N ALA A 14 -3.14 -10.71 11.01
CA ALA A 14 -3.32 -10.53 12.44
C ALA A 14 -3.85 -11.79 13.14
N ASN A 15 -3.52 -11.92 14.43
CA ASN A 15 -4.02 -13.01 15.26
C ASN A 15 -5.56 -12.99 15.29
N LYS A 16 -6.19 -14.15 15.04
CA LYS A 16 -7.66 -14.29 15.00
C LYS A 16 -8.36 -13.92 16.31
N ASN A 17 -7.66 -14.01 17.44
CA ASN A 17 -8.18 -13.68 18.77
C ASN A 17 -7.90 -12.22 19.17
N LEU A 18 -7.25 -11.43 18.31
CA LEU A 18 -6.95 -10.02 18.59
C LEU A 18 -8.19 -9.15 18.41
N ILE A 19 -8.56 -8.44 19.46
CA ILE A 19 -9.56 -7.36 19.42
C ILE A 19 -8.80 -6.04 19.26
N HIS A 20 -8.77 -5.50 18.04
CA HIS A 20 -8.02 -4.27 17.72
C HIS A 20 -8.94 -3.07 17.57
N PHE A 21 -9.09 -2.28 18.63
CA PHE A 21 -9.87 -1.03 18.62
C PHE A 21 -9.03 0.22 18.35
N ASN A 22 -7.72 0.10 18.11
CA ASN A 22 -6.82 1.24 17.87
C ASN A 22 -6.60 1.56 16.37
N ASN A 23 -7.60 1.31 15.51
CA ASN A 23 -7.48 1.56 14.06
C ASN A 23 -7.28 3.05 13.73
N ALA A 24 -7.81 3.96 14.56
CA ALA A 24 -7.67 5.40 14.38
C ALA A 24 -6.23 5.90 14.59
N GLY A 25 -5.42 5.20 15.39
CA GLY A 25 -4.00 5.45 15.52
C GLY A 25 -3.18 4.73 14.44
N ALA A 26 -3.42 3.42 14.29
CA ALA A 26 -2.81 2.62 13.23
C ALA A 26 -3.67 1.38 12.94
N SER A 27 -4.09 1.23 11.70
CA SER A 27 -4.85 0.07 11.24
C SER A 27 -3.96 -1.15 11.03
N LEU A 28 -4.53 -2.35 11.16
CA LEU A 28 -3.83 -3.60 10.86
C LEU A 28 -3.54 -3.71 9.36
N MET A 29 -2.39 -4.29 9.02
CA MET A 29 -1.94 -4.41 7.63
C MET A 29 -2.63 -5.58 6.90
N PRO A 30 -3.25 -5.35 5.73
CA PRO A 30 -3.69 -6.43 4.84
C PRO A 30 -2.51 -7.26 4.31
N LYS A 31 -2.74 -8.56 4.08
CA LYS A 31 -1.77 -9.52 3.53
C LYS A 31 -1.13 -9.03 2.24
N THR A 32 -1.95 -8.50 1.33
CA THR A 32 -1.48 -8.02 0.03
C THR A 32 -0.51 -6.84 0.18
N VAL A 33 -0.77 -5.94 1.13
CA VAL A 33 0.11 -4.80 1.43
C VAL A 33 1.42 -5.28 2.04
N LEU A 34 1.36 -6.17 3.03
CA LEU A 34 2.56 -6.73 3.66
C LEU A 34 3.43 -7.48 2.64
N GLN A 35 2.80 -8.29 1.81
CA GLN A 35 3.49 -9.07 0.78
C GLN A 35 4.18 -8.17 -0.24
N ALA A 36 3.50 -7.11 -0.73
CA ALA A 36 4.09 -6.17 -1.67
C ALA A 36 5.34 -5.47 -1.09
N GLN A 37 5.31 -5.09 0.19
CA GLN A 37 6.47 -4.51 0.86
C GLN A 37 7.64 -5.50 0.97
N ILE A 38 7.37 -6.74 1.41
CA ILE A 38 8.40 -7.78 1.54
C ILE A 38 9.02 -8.12 0.18
N GLU A 39 8.20 -8.24 -0.86
CA GLU A 39 8.66 -8.50 -2.23
C GLU A 39 9.56 -7.39 -2.74
N HIS A 40 9.20 -6.12 -2.51
CA HIS A 40 10.04 -5.00 -2.91
C HIS A 40 11.37 -4.99 -2.16
N LEU A 41 11.36 -5.17 -0.83
CA LEU A 41 12.58 -5.24 -0.02
C LEU A 41 13.49 -6.42 -0.44
N THR A 42 12.89 -7.56 -0.79
CA THR A 42 13.64 -8.72 -1.30
C THR A 42 14.26 -8.41 -2.65
N LEU A 43 13.56 -7.69 -3.53
CA LEU A 43 14.09 -7.24 -4.81
C LEU A 43 15.25 -6.26 -4.60
N GLU A 44 15.08 -5.23 -3.76
CA GLU A 44 16.13 -4.27 -3.40
C GLU A 44 17.39 -4.98 -2.88
N ALA A 45 17.23 -5.97 -2.00
CA ALA A 45 18.34 -6.77 -1.49
C ALA A 45 19.03 -7.61 -2.57
N SER A 46 18.31 -7.98 -3.64
CA SER A 46 18.83 -8.80 -4.73
C SER A 46 19.56 -8.00 -5.81
N ILE A 47 19.08 -6.80 -6.16
CA ILE A 47 19.56 -6.05 -7.33
C ILE A 47 20.01 -4.61 -7.02
N GLY A 48 19.84 -4.14 -5.79
CA GLY A 48 20.06 -2.75 -5.41
C GLY A 48 18.78 -1.92 -5.43
N GLY A 49 18.73 -0.88 -4.60
CA GLY A 49 17.53 -0.07 -4.42
C GLY A 49 17.15 0.75 -5.65
N TYR A 50 18.12 1.30 -6.37
CA TYR A 50 17.85 2.12 -7.56
C TYR A 50 17.37 1.24 -8.73
N GLU A 51 17.96 0.07 -8.89
CA GLU A 51 17.59 -0.92 -9.90
C GLU A 51 16.17 -1.45 -9.64
N ALA A 52 15.85 -1.79 -8.39
CA ALA A 52 14.51 -2.20 -7.97
C ALA A 52 13.46 -1.09 -8.18
N ALA A 53 13.80 0.16 -7.86
CA ALA A 53 12.93 1.31 -8.10
C ALA A 53 12.66 1.51 -9.59
N ASN A 54 13.69 1.40 -10.45
CA ASN A 54 13.52 1.48 -11.90
C ASN A 54 12.65 0.34 -12.44
N GLU A 55 12.87 -0.89 -11.97
CA GLU A 55 12.07 -2.06 -12.37
C GLU A 55 10.60 -1.94 -11.95
N LYS A 56 10.31 -1.33 -10.79
CA LYS A 56 8.95 -1.14 -10.26
C LYS A 56 8.35 0.24 -10.54
N SER A 57 9.00 1.08 -11.32
CA SER A 57 8.58 2.45 -11.65
C SER A 57 7.11 2.54 -12.04
N ALA A 58 6.64 1.72 -12.99
CA ALA A 58 5.24 1.72 -13.42
C ALA A 58 4.23 1.41 -12.30
N GLN A 59 4.59 0.55 -11.33
CA GLN A 59 3.72 0.25 -10.19
C GLN A 59 3.72 1.39 -9.17
N ILE A 60 4.87 2.02 -8.95
CA ILE A 60 5.02 3.19 -8.08
C ILE A 60 4.22 4.36 -8.65
N ASP A 61 4.32 4.63 -9.95
CA ASP A 61 3.57 5.70 -10.63
C ASP A 61 2.06 5.45 -10.60
N ALA A 62 1.62 4.19 -10.69
CA ALA A 62 0.20 3.82 -10.62
C ALA A 62 -0.47 4.16 -9.26
N VAL A 63 0.31 4.40 -8.20
CA VAL A 63 -0.23 4.83 -6.89
C VAL A 63 -0.91 6.19 -7.00
N TYR A 64 -0.36 7.13 -7.76
CA TYR A 64 -0.96 8.45 -7.98
C TYR A 64 -2.35 8.33 -8.60
N HIS A 65 -2.51 7.49 -9.63
CA HIS A 65 -3.80 7.23 -10.26
C HIS A 65 -4.78 6.51 -9.32
N SER A 66 -4.29 5.59 -8.48
CA SER A 66 -5.12 4.87 -7.51
C SER A 66 -5.69 5.80 -6.45
N VAL A 67 -4.87 6.71 -5.91
CA VAL A 67 -5.31 7.73 -4.94
C VAL A 67 -6.26 8.72 -5.59
N ALA A 68 -5.93 9.21 -6.79
CA ALA A 68 -6.79 10.13 -7.53
C ALA A 68 -8.18 9.53 -7.79
N THR A 69 -8.24 8.24 -8.15
CA THR A 69 -9.52 7.51 -8.30
C THR A 69 -10.28 7.41 -6.99
N LEU A 70 -9.59 7.15 -5.87
CA LEU A 70 -10.21 7.00 -4.55
C LEU A 70 -10.89 8.28 -4.07
N ILE A 71 -10.28 9.44 -4.30
CA ILE A 71 -10.81 10.74 -3.84
C ILE A 71 -11.46 11.57 -4.96
N ASN A 72 -11.61 10.98 -6.16
CA ASN A 72 -12.24 11.58 -7.33
C ASN A 72 -11.58 12.92 -7.76
N CYS A 73 -10.27 12.90 -7.94
CA CYS A 73 -9.49 14.01 -8.51
C CYS A 73 -8.60 13.52 -9.67
N LYS A 74 -7.75 14.38 -10.21
CA LYS A 74 -6.73 14.00 -11.21
C LYS A 74 -5.42 13.60 -10.53
N SER A 75 -4.60 12.78 -11.20
CA SER A 75 -3.28 12.38 -10.69
C SER A 75 -2.33 13.56 -10.49
N GLU A 76 -2.43 14.58 -11.32
CA GLU A 76 -1.58 15.78 -11.25
C GLU A 76 -1.90 16.65 -10.02
N GLU A 77 -3.01 16.38 -9.34
CA GLU A 77 -3.44 17.04 -8.09
C GLU A 77 -2.98 16.26 -6.85
N ILE A 78 -2.29 15.13 -7.01
CA ILE A 78 -1.80 14.28 -5.92
C ILE A 78 -0.31 14.50 -5.68
N ALA A 79 0.04 14.81 -4.43
CA ALA A 79 1.40 14.72 -3.91
C ALA A 79 1.43 13.68 -2.78
N LEU A 80 2.36 12.72 -2.85
CA LEU A 80 2.57 11.73 -1.80
C LEU A 80 3.66 12.22 -0.85
N VAL A 81 3.36 12.22 0.44
CA VAL A 81 4.28 12.50 1.55
C VAL A 81 4.23 11.34 2.54
N GLU A 82 5.21 11.27 3.42
CA GLU A 82 5.37 10.14 4.34
C GLU A 82 4.32 10.10 5.46
N ASN A 83 3.69 11.23 5.79
CA ASN A 83 2.64 11.31 6.82
C ASN A 83 1.74 12.55 6.63
N ALA A 84 0.62 12.61 7.35
CA ALA A 84 -0.41 13.64 7.19
C ALA A 84 -0.04 15.07 7.68
N THR A 85 1.13 15.26 8.31
CA THR A 85 1.52 16.55 8.92
C THR A 85 2.31 17.44 7.94
N ILE A 86 2.63 16.95 6.75
CA ILE A 86 3.61 17.54 5.81
C ILE A 86 2.92 18.03 4.53
#